data_AF-A0A497QH67-F1
#
_entry.id   AF-A0A497QH67-F1
#
_cell.length_a   1.000
_cell.length_b   1.000
_cell.length_c   1.000
_cell.angle_alpha   90.00
_cell.angle_beta   90.00
_cell.angle_gamma   90.00
#
_symmetry.space_group_name_H-M   'P 1'
#
loop_
_entity.id
_entity.type
_entity.pdbx_description
1 polymer ?
#
loop_
_entity_poly.entity_id
_entity_poly.type
_entity_poly.pdbx_seq_one_letter_code
_entity_poly.pdbx_strand_id
1 'polypeptide(L)'
;MIQFILSTVNLLGFSSMWQNYLAMETPEKVIIGIVVFALLATLLYFLYRILDGFAAIFKGIFWILKLILFVIVIILFSVAWVFFIIPFGFFRYQKFATVVEIYKNSIRRLKIFFFPKSEKDLIMTREEIAKKVTQQDKKGMNQAKKPSTEKGEKEKGEDEPSKFHCSNCGAAMPKSMVSLLKKSDSAFCEACGQKFKMEGGVPYPVE
;
A
#
# COMPACT_ATOMS: atom_id res chain seq x y z
N MET A 1 7.21 -24.58 2.07
CA MET A 1 8.46 -24.90 1.35
C MET A 1 9.17 -26.12 1.95
N ILE A 2 9.46 -26.16 3.25
CA ILE A 2 10.09 -27.32 3.93
C ILE A 2 9.31 -28.63 3.78
N GLN A 3 7.98 -28.60 3.91
CA GLN A 3 7.11 -29.78 3.67
C GLN A 3 7.18 -30.29 2.21
N PHE A 4 7.37 -29.38 1.24
CA PHE A 4 7.49 -29.76 -0.17
C PHE A 4 8.83 -30.44 -0.46
N ILE A 5 9.91 -30.01 0.23
CA ILE A 5 11.23 -30.64 0.16
C ILE A 5 11.20 -32.04 0.80
N LEU A 6 10.54 -32.19 1.96
CA LEU A 6 10.40 -33.49 2.62
C LEU A 6 9.58 -34.50 1.80
N SER A 7 8.50 -34.06 1.15
CA SER A 7 7.71 -34.93 0.26
C SER A 7 8.43 -35.30 -1.03
N THR A 8 9.28 -34.42 -1.59
CA THR A 8 10.06 -34.75 -2.80
C THR A 8 11.22 -35.69 -2.51
N VAL A 9 11.83 -35.62 -1.31
CA VAL A 9 12.88 -36.55 -0.88
C VAL A 9 12.32 -37.98 -0.70
N ASN A 10 11.08 -38.12 -0.21
CA ASN A 10 10.40 -39.42 -0.14
C ASN A 10 10.00 -39.99 -1.51
N LEU A 11 9.82 -39.14 -2.54
CA LEU A 11 9.40 -39.57 -3.87
C LEU A 11 10.56 -40.08 -4.75
N LEU A 12 11.80 -39.66 -4.48
CA LEU A 12 12.97 -39.93 -5.33
C LEU A 12 13.64 -41.31 -5.09
N GLY A 13 12.98 -42.26 -4.44
CA GLY A 13 13.54 -43.60 -4.22
C GLY A 13 14.75 -43.62 -3.27
N PHE A 14 14.98 -42.55 -2.51
CA PHE A 14 16.11 -42.44 -1.59
C PHE A 14 16.04 -43.47 -0.47
N SER A 15 14.83 -43.92 -0.07
CA SER A 15 14.67 -44.90 0.99
C SER A 15 15.11 -46.31 0.57
N SER A 16 14.81 -46.75 -0.66
CA SER A 16 15.19 -48.10 -1.13
C SER A 16 16.68 -48.19 -1.47
N MET A 17 17.26 -47.13 -2.02
CA MET A 17 18.70 -47.07 -2.28
C MET A 17 19.52 -47.05 -0.98
N TRP A 18 19.06 -46.33 0.05
CA TRP A 18 19.71 -46.29 1.36
C TRP A 18 19.60 -47.62 2.11
N GLN A 19 18.46 -48.31 2.03
CA GLN A 19 18.31 -49.63 2.64
C GLN A 19 19.21 -50.68 1.97
N ASN A 20 19.36 -50.65 0.64
CA ASN A 20 20.30 -51.54 -0.06
C ASN A 20 21.77 -51.20 0.25
N TYR A 21 22.10 -49.94 0.51
CA TYR A 21 23.46 -49.52 0.87
C TYR A 21 23.82 -49.93 2.31
N LEU A 22 22.88 -49.84 3.24
CA LEU A 22 23.05 -50.31 4.62
C LEU A 22 23.14 -51.83 4.73
N ALA A 23 22.59 -52.57 3.75
CA ALA A 23 22.68 -54.03 3.69
C ALA A 23 24.04 -54.56 3.18
N MET A 24 24.96 -53.71 2.70
CA MET A 24 26.32 -54.14 2.35
C MET A 24 27.22 -54.22 3.60
N GLU A 25 27.46 -55.46 4.04
CA GLU A 25 27.96 -55.94 5.34
C GLU A 25 29.33 -55.45 5.88
N THR A 26 29.97 -54.43 5.31
CA THR A 26 31.30 -53.97 5.78
C THR A 26 31.25 -52.55 6.35
N PRO A 27 31.68 -52.33 7.62
CA PRO A 27 31.59 -51.03 8.29
C PRO A 27 32.35 -49.91 7.56
N GLU A 28 33.39 -50.25 6.80
CA GLU A 28 34.18 -49.31 6.01
C GLU A 28 33.36 -48.61 4.91
N LYS A 29 32.47 -49.33 4.23
CA LYS A 29 31.62 -48.77 3.18
C LYS A 29 30.56 -47.81 3.73
N VAL A 30 30.07 -48.08 4.94
CA VAL A 30 29.12 -47.21 5.64
C VAL A 30 29.78 -45.86 5.96
N ILE A 31 31.02 -45.86 6.45
CA ILE A 31 31.77 -44.64 6.73
C ILE A 31 31.98 -43.82 5.45
N ILE A 32 32.40 -44.47 4.36
CA ILE A 32 32.57 -43.80 3.06
C ILE A 32 31.26 -43.20 2.58
N GLY A 33 30.13 -43.92 2.69
CA GLY A 33 28.81 -43.43 2.31
C GLY A 33 28.38 -42.18 3.08
N ILE A 34 28.61 -42.16 4.41
CA ILE A 34 28.31 -40.99 5.25
C ILE A 34 29.17 -39.79 4.85
N VAL A 35 30.47 -39.99 4.60
CA VAL A 35 31.37 -38.92 4.18
C VAL A 35 30.96 -38.34 2.82
N VAL A 36 30.64 -39.20 1.85
CA VAL A 36 30.18 -38.77 0.52
C VAL A 36 28.85 -38.01 0.62
N PHE A 37 27.92 -38.49 1.46
CA PHE A 37 26.63 -37.80 1.67
C PHE A 37 26.82 -36.44 2.34
N ALA A 38 27.70 -36.33 3.35
CA ALA A 38 28.01 -35.07 4.00
C ALA A 38 28.64 -34.06 3.03
N LEU A 39 29.55 -34.51 2.16
CA LEU A 39 30.13 -33.68 1.10
C LEU A 39 29.08 -33.21 0.10
N LEU A 40 28.19 -34.10 -0.35
CA LEU A 40 27.11 -33.76 -1.27
C LEU A 40 26.13 -32.74 -0.64
N ALA A 41 25.75 -32.94 0.62
CA ALA A 41 24.89 -32.02 1.35
C ALA A 41 25.53 -30.63 1.52
N THR A 42 26.84 -30.59 1.81
CA THR A 42 27.61 -29.34 1.92
C THR A 42 27.67 -28.61 0.57
N LEU A 43 27.89 -29.35 -0.53
CA LEU A 43 27.91 -28.80 -1.88
C LEU A 43 26.53 -28.23 -2.26
N LEU A 44 25.45 -28.95 -1.97
CA LEU A 44 24.07 -28.49 -2.20
C LEU A 44 23.76 -27.24 -1.38
N TYR A 45 24.16 -27.19 -0.12
CA TYR A 45 24.01 -26.00 0.73
C TYR A 45 24.75 -24.78 0.16
N PHE A 46 25.97 -24.98 -0.35
CA PHE A 46 26.76 -23.93 -0.97
C PHE A 46 26.10 -23.40 -2.26
N LEU A 47 25.61 -24.30 -3.12
CA LEU A 47 24.84 -23.95 -4.32
C LEU A 47 23.58 -23.14 -3.97
N TYR A 48 22.84 -23.56 -2.95
CA TYR A 48 21.66 -22.85 -2.48
C TYR A 48 22.00 -21.43 -2.00
N ARG A 49 23.08 -21.27 -1.23
CA ARG A 49 23.53 -19.97 -0.74
C ARG A 49 23.96 -19.03 -1.87
N ILE A 50 24.60 -19.56 -2.90
CA ILE A 50 24.96 -18.79 -4.10
C ILE A 50 23.69 -18.34 -4.84
N LEU A 51 22.71 -19.21 -5.02
CA LEU A 51 21.43 -18.88 -5.66
C LEU A 51 20.68 -17.76 -4.93
N ASP A 52 20.67 -17.80 -3.59
CA ASP A 52 20.06 -16.74 -2.79
C ASP A 52 20.81 -15.40 -2.92
N GLY A 53 22.14 -15.46 -2.97
CA GLY A 53 22.98 -14.30 -3.28
C GLY A 53 22.66 -13.70 -4.66
N PHE A 54 22.49 -14.53 -5.69
CA PHE A 54 22.09 -14.07 -7.02
C PHE A 54 20.70 -13.43 -7.01
N ALA A 55 19.74 -13.99 -6.26
CA ALA A 55 18.40 -13.42 -6.16
C ALA A 55 18.43 -11.96 -5.63
N ALA A 56 19.29 -11.68 -4.65
CA ALA A 56 19.49 -10.31 -4.16
C ALA A 56 20.10 -9.39 -5.23
N ILE A 57 21.08 -9.86 -5.98
CA ILE A 57 21.73 -9.10 -7.07
C ILE A 57 20.72 -8.80 -8.19
N PHE A 58 19.96 -9.81 -8.64
CA PHE A 58 18.91 -9.64 -9.65
C PHE A 58 17.86 -8.62 -9.21
N LYS A 59 17.46 -8.65 -7.94
CA LYS A 59 16.52 -7.67 -7.38
C LYS A 59 17.11 -6.25 -7.43
N GLY A 60 18.40 -6.09 -7.12
CA GLY A 60 19.11 -4.82 -7.24
C GLY A 60 19.17 -4.30 -8.68
N ILE A 61 19.57 -5.15 -9.62
CA ILE A 61 19.63 -4.82 -11.05
C ILE A 61 18.24 -4.42 -11.58
N PHE A 62 17.21 -5.19 -11.23
CA PHE A 62 15.84 -4.88 -11.63
C PHE A 62 15.37 -3.53 -11.07
N TRP A 63 15.77 -3.20 -9.85
CA TRP A 63 15.45 -1.91 -9.24
C TRP A 63 16.13 -0.74 -9.97
N ILE A 64 17.42 -0.88 -10.31
CA ILE A 64 18.18 0.12 -11.10
C ILE A 64 17.58 0.28 -12.50
N LEU A 65 17.27 -0.83 -13.18
CA LEU A 65 16.66 -0.82 -14.52
C LEU A 65 15.32 -0.09 -14.49
N LYS A 66 14.49 -0.35 -13.48
CA LYS A 66 13.21 0.33 -13.28
C LYS A 66 13.38 1.83 -13.05
N LEU A 67 14.43 2.25 -12.34
CA LEU A 67 14.76 3.64 -12.12
C LEU A 67 15.21 4.34 -13.41
N ILE A 68 16.05 3.70 -14.22
CA ILE A 68 16.45 4.21 -15.54
C ILE A 68 15.22 4.39 -16.44
N LEU A 69 14.36 3.39 -16.51
CA LEU A 69 13.15 3.44 -17.33
C LEU A 69 12.20 4.55 -16.87
N PHE A 70 12.06 4.76 -15.57
CA PHE A 70 11.30 5.88 -15.02
C PHE A 70 11.87 7.25 -15.43
N VAL A 71 13.19 7.42 -15.37
CA VAL A 71 13.85 8.67 -15.80
C VAL A 71 13.60 8.92 -17.28
N ILE A 72 13.73 7.90 -18.13
CA ILE A 72 13.44 8.01 -19.57
C ILE A 72 11.99 8.44 -19.80
N VAL A 73 11.03 7.83 -19.11
CA VAL A 73 9.61 8.20 -19.22
C VAL A 73 9.37 9.65 -18.79
N ILE A 74 10.02 10.13 -17.72
CA ILE A 74 9.93 11.54 -17.30
C ILE A 74 10.49 12.47 -18.39
N ILE A 75 11.63 12.14 -18.99
CA ILE A 75 12.25 12.96 -20.03
C ILE A 75 11.32 13.03 -21.23
N LEU A 76 10.85 11.88 -21.74
CA LEU A 76 9.92 11.82 -22.86
C LEU A 76 8.62 12.55 -22.58
N PHE A 77 8.06 12.39 -21.38
CA PHE A 77 6.86 13.10 -20.94
C PHE A 77 7.10 14.61 -20.90
N SER A 78 8.26 15.06 -20.42
CA SER A 78 8.61 16.48 -20.34
C SER A 78 8.79 17.09 -21.73
N VAL A 79 9.47 16.37 -22.64
CA VAL A 79 9.61 16.74 -24.05
C VAL A 79 8.23 16.85 -24.69
N ALA A 80 7.39 15.82 -24.59
CA ALA A 80 6.02 15.85 -25.10
C ALA A 80 5.22 17.03 -24.50
N TRP A 81 5.35 17.29 -23.20
CA TRP A 81 4.66 18.41 -22.56
C TRP A 81 5.09 19.77 -23.13
N VAL A 82 6.39 19.98 -23.34
CA VAL A 82 6.93 21.21 -23.93
C VAL A 82 6.45 21.40 -25.37
N PHE A 83 6.44 20.34 -26.18
CA PHE A 83 6.08 20.44 -27.60
C PHE A 83 4.57 20.47 -27.85
N PHE A 84 3.76 19.81 -27.02
CA PHE A 84 2.31 19.75 -27.24
C PHE A 84 1.54 20.73 -26.35
N ILE A 85 1.87 20.82 -25.05
CA ILE A 85 1.03 21.56 -24.10
C ILE A 85 1.36 23.05 -24.13
N ILE A 86 2.63 23.44 -24.24
CA ILE A 86 3.01 24.86 -24.21
C ILE A 86 2.40 25.63 -25.39
N PRO A 87 2.50 25.15 -26.65
CA PRO A 87 1.87 25.83 -27.77
C PRO A 87 0.36 25.93 -27.60
N PHE A 88 -0.31 24.82 -27.26
CA PHE A 88 -1.77 24.80 -27.07
C PHE A 88 -2.25 25.65 -25.88
N GLY A 89 -1.50 25.68 -24.78
CA GLY A 89 -1.82 26.44 -23.57
C GLY A 89 -1.69 27.93 -23.78
N PHE A 90 -0.68 28.36 -24.57
CA PHE A 90 -0.51 29.76 -24.94
C PHE A 90 -1.69 30.28 -25.77
N PHE A 91 -2.21 29.46 -26.69
CA PHE A 91 -3.40 29.80 -27.49
C PHE A 91 -4.70 29.94 -26.66
N ARG A 92 -4.77 29.38 -25.44
CA ARG A 92 -5.99 29.38 -24.60
C ARG A 92 -5.96 30.32 -23.39
N TYR A 93 -4.98 31.24 -23.29
CA TYR A 93 -4.88 32.23 -22.19
C TYR A 93 -4.93 31.64 -20.77
N GLN A 94 -4.50 30.38 -20.57
CA GLN A 94 -4.38 29.87 -19.20
C GLN A 94 -3.15 30.46 -18.49
N LYS A 95 -3.35 30.91 -17.24
CA LYS A 95 -2.25 31.39 -16.39
C LYS A 95 -1.19 30.28 -16.25
N PHE A 96 0.08 30.63 -16.47
CA PHE A 96 1.22 29.69 -16.41
C PHE A 96 1.25 28.84 -15.12
N ALA A 97 0.82 29.42 -13.99
CA ALA A 97 0.74 28.73 -12.70
C ALA A 97 -0.13 27.46 -12.75
N THR A 98 -1.28 27.50 -13.43
CA THR A 98 -2.18 26.35 -13.55
C THR A 98 -1.56 25.22 -14.37
N VAL A 99 -0.83 25.55 -15.44
CA VAL A 99 -0.14 24.56 -16.29
C VAL A 99 0.94 23.83 -15.50
N VAL A 100 1.72 24.56 -14.68
CA VAL A 100 2.75 23.98 -13.81
C VAL A 100 2.15 23.06 -12.76
N GLU A 101 1.00 23.43 -12.19
CA GLU A 101 0.32 22.60 -11.18
C GLU A 101 -0.22 21.28 -11.76
N ILE A 102 -0.79 21.33 -12.97
CA ILE A 102 -1.22 20.13 -13.71
C ILE A 102 -0.01 19.23 -13.99
N TYR A 103 1.09 19.79 -14.49
CA TYR A 103 2.32 19.03 -14.74
C TYR A 103 2.87 18.37 -13.47
N LYS A 104 2.92 19.10 -12.36
CA LYS A 104 3.36 18.58 -11.06
C LYS A 104 2.47 17.44 -10.56
N ASN A 105 1.16 17.56 -10.74
CA ASN A 105 0.21 16.49 -10.39
C ASN A 105 0.37 15.26 -11.29
N SER A 106 0.62 15.44 -12.58
CA SER A 106 0.89 14.35 -13.52
C SER A 106 2.17 13.58 -13.16
N ILE A 107 3.27 14.28 -12.83
CA ILE A 107 4.50 13.64 -12.33
C ILE A 107 4.22 12.87 -11.05
N ARG A 108 3.43 13.43 -10.12
CA ARG A 108 3.09 12.75 -8.87
C ARG A 108 2.36 11.43 -9.13
N ARG A 109 1.43 11.39 -10.09
CA ARG A 109 0.74 10.15 -10.49
C ARG A 109 1.69 9.15 -11.15
N LEU A 110 2.56 9.61 -12.05
CA LEU A 110 3.61 8.79 -12.66
C LEU A 110 4.51 8.13 -11.62
N LYS A 111 4.94 8.89 -10.59
CA LYS A 111 5.76 8.35 -9.50
C LYS A 111 5.05 7.22 -8.76
N ILE A 112 3.75 7.35 -8.48
CA ILE A 112 2.96 6.32 -7.80
C ILE A 112 2.83 5.06 -8.66
N PHE A 113 2.69 5.23 -9.98
CA PHE A 113 2.58 4.11 -10.92
C PHE A 113 3.88 3.30 -11.01
N PHE A 114 5.03 3.96 -11.13
CA PHE A 114 6.33 3.29 -11.25
C PHE A 114 6.87 2.77 -9.92
N PHE A 115 6.65 3.52 -8.84
CA PHE A 115 7.08 3.15 -7.50
C PHE A 115 5.85 3.11 -6.59
N PRO A 116 5.01 2.06 -6.70
CA PRO A 116 3.95 1.86 -5.73
C PRO A 116 4.61 1.77 -4.36
N LYS A 117 4.15 2.64 -3.45
CA LYS A 117 4.66 2.68 -2.08
C LYS A 117 4.55 1.27 -1.51
N SER A 118 5.64 0.72 -0.98
CA SER A 118 5.61 -0.66 -0.49
C SER A 118 4.54 -0.76 0.60
N GLU A 119 3.80 -1.87 0.64
CA GLU A 119 2.73 -2.07 1.62
C GLU A 119 3.24 -1.86 3.06
N LYS A 120 4.51 -2.19 3.30
CA LYS A 120 5.23 -1.95 4.56
C LYS A 120 5.33 -0.47 4.93
N ASP A 121 5.59 0.41 3.96
CA ASP A 121 5.64 1.85 4.20
C ASP A 121 4.25 2.41 4.50
N LEU A 122 3.21 1.83 3.91
CA LEU A 122 1.81 2.18 4.18
C LEU A 122 1.39 1.80 5.60
N ILE A 123 1.81 0.63 6.07
CA ILE A 123 1.55 0.15 7.44
C ILE A 123 2.28 1.04 8.45
N MET A 124 3.58 1.35 8.23
CA MET A 124 4.31 2.27 9.11
C MET A 124 3.66 3.65 9.17
N THR A 125 3.23 4.19 8.02
CA THR A 125 2.57 5.51 7.99
C THR A 125 1.27 5.49 8.82
N ARG A 126 0.49 4.39 8.76
CA ARG A 126 -0.75 4.25 9.55
C ARG A 126 -0.47 4.15 11.06
N GLU A 127 0.53 3.39 11.47
CA GLU A 127 0.91 3.29 12.88
C GLU A 127 1.39 4.63 13.44
N GLU A 128 2.16 5.39 12.66
CA GLU A 128 2.65 6.70 13.08
C GLU A 128 1.50 7.72 13.20
N ILE A 129 0.54 7.68 12.27
CA ILE A 129 -0.68 8.50 12.36
C ILE A 129 -1.51 8.11 13.59
N ALA A 130 -1.72 6.81 13.83
CA ALA A 130 -2.48 6.34 15.00
C ALA A 130 -1.84 6.78 16.32
N LYS A 131 -0.50 6.79 16.41
CA LYS A 131 0.26 7.32 17.56
C LYS A 131 0.10 8.83 17.72
N LYS A 132 0.08 9.59 16.62
CA LYS A 132 -0.13 11.06 16.66
C LYS A 132 -1.54 11.44 17.08
N VAL A 133 -2.56 10.72 16.61
CA VAL A 133 -3.97 10.92 17.01
C VAL A 133 -4.13 10.66 18.51
N THR A 134 -3.63 9.53 19.02
CA THR A 134 -3.70 9.22 20.46
C THR A 134 -2.91 10.18 21.35
N GLN A 135 -1.85 10.82 20.85
CA GLN A 135 -1.14 11.87 21.59
C GLN A 135 -1.90 13.22 21.58
N GLN A 136 -2.63 13.54 20.52
CA GLN A 136 -3.45 14.76 20.48
C GLN A 136 -4.64 14.67 21.45
N ASP A 137 -5.31 13.52 21.56
CA ASP A 137 -6.44 13.34 22.48
C ASP A 137 -6.02 13.52 23.95
N LYS A 138 -4.82 13.03 24.31
CA LYS A 138 -4.25 13.23 25.66
C LYS A 138 -3.91 14.69 25.97
N LYS A 139 -3.55 15.49 24.96
CA LYS A 139 -3.29 16.92 25.15
C LYS A 139 -4.59 17.74 25.24
N GLY A 140 -5.65 17.32 24.55
CA GLY A 140 -6.97 17.96 24.62
C GLY A 140 -7.67 17.79 25.98
N MET A 141 -7.53 16.64 26.65
CA MET A 141 -8.18 16.38 27.94
C MET A 141 -7.65 17.22 29.11
N ASN A 142 -6.44 17.79 29.03
CA ASN A 142 -5.87 18.62 30.10
C ASN A 142 -6.24 20.11 30.01
N GLN A 143 -7.01 20.53 28.99
CA GLN A 143 -7.48 21.93 28.86
C GLN A 143 -8.96 22.12 29.23
N ALA A 144 -9.69 21.06 29.57
CA ALA A 144 -11.12 21.12 29.94
C ALA A 144 -11.34 21.12 31.47
N LYS A 145 -10.74 22.08 32.19
CA LYS A 145 -11.13 22.37 33.58
C LYS A 145 -10.93 23.84 33.93
N LYS A 146 -11.73 24.71 33.31
CA LYS A 146 -12.16 25.96 33.93
C LYS A 146 -13.67 25.90 34.15
N PRO A 147 -14.16 26.04 35.38
CA PRO A 147 -15.58 26.09 35.67
C PRO A 147 -16.10 27.47 35.27
N SER A 148 -16.86 27.55 34.18
CA SER A 148 -17.71 28.70 33.90
C SER A 148 -19.13 28.37 34.38
N THR A 149 -19.43 28.88 35.56
CA THR A 149 -20.75 28.97 36.16
C THR A 149 -21.62 29.94 35.35
N GLU A 150 -22.82 29.51 34.96
CA GLU A 150 -24.11 30.25 34.90
C GLU A 150 -25.02 29.63 33.82
N LYS A 151 -26.12 28.99 34.25
CA LYS A 151 -27.53 29.45 34.07
C LYS A 151 -27.86 29.75 32.60
N GLY A 152 -28.75 29.06 31.89
CA GLY A 152 -29.82 28.13 32.24
C GLY A 152 -30.97 28.40 31.25
N GLU A 153 -31.38 27.40 30.47
CA GLU A 153 -32.60 27.30 29.64
C GLU A 153 -32.50 25.94 28.95
N LYS A 154 -33.22 24.87 29.32
CA LYS A 154 -34.66 24.59 29.17
C LYS A 154 -35.14 24.69 27.72
N GLU A 155 -35.14 23.54 27.02
CA GLU A 155 -36.20 22.96 26.15
C GLU A 155 -35.53 21.99 25.15
N LYS A 156 -35.69 20.67 25.32
CA LYS A 156 -36.82 19.83 24.84
C LYS A 156 -36.99 19.90 23.32
N GLY A 157 -36.39 18.94 22.63
CA GLY A 157 -36.54 18.68 21.20
C GLY A 157 -35.58 17.58 20.78
N GLU A 158 -35.96 16.32 21.03
CA GLU A 158 -35.36 15.20 20.29
C GLU A 158 -35.80 15.33 18.84
N ASP A 159 -35.11 16.16 18.06
CA ASP A 159 -35.26 16.20 16.61
C ASP A 159 -34.86 14.83 16.07
N GLU A 160 -35.83 14.10 15.53
CA GLU A 160 -35.56 12.89 14.78
C GLU A 160 -34.45 13.18 13.76
N PRO A 161 -33.36 12.39 13.73
CA PRO A 161 -32.26 12.65 12.83
C PRO A 161 -32.78 12.53 11.41
N SER A 162 -32.80 13.65 10.70
CA SER A 162 -33.20 13.76 9.30
C SER A 162 -32.43 12.70 8.51
N LYS A 163 -33.15 11.68 8.03
CA LYS A 163 -32.56 10.59 7.25
C LYS A 163 -32.24 11.15 5.87
N PHE A 164 -30.97 11.52 5.65
CA PHE A 164 -30.50 11.94 4.33
C PHE A 164 -30.41 10.71 3.42
N HIS A 165 -30.98 10.83 2.23
CA HIS A 165 -30.91 9.80 1.19
C HIS A 165 -30.04 10.28 0.02
N CYS A 166 -29.33 9.36 -0.63
CA CYS A 166 -28.57 9.66 -1.84
C CYS A 166 -29.53 10.06 -2.97
N SER A 167 -29.31 11.22 -3.59
CA SER A 167 -30.12 11.71 -4.71
C SER A 167 -30.01 10.84 -5.98
N ASN A 168 -28.93 10.06 -6.13
CA ASN A 168 -28.71 9.21 -7.29
C ASN A 168 -29.34 7.81 -7.11
N CYS A 169 -29.09 7.13 -5.98
CA CYS A 169 -29.51 5.74 -5.77
C CYS A 169 -30.56 5.52 -4.65
N GLY A 170 -30.96 6.57 -3.93
CA GLY A 170 -31.93 6.48 -2.83
C GLY A 170 -31.42 5.84 -1.53
N ALA A 171 -30.18 5.32 -1.51
CA ALA A 171 -29.61 4.69 -0.32
C ALA A 171 -29.52 5.69 0.85
N ALA A 172 -29.85 5.22 2.06
CA ALA A 172 -29.75 6.03 3.27
C ALA A 172 -28.28 6.33 3.60
N MET A 173 -27.96 7.61 3.86
CA MET A 173 -26.62 8.03 4.25
C MET A 173 -26.38 7.76 5.74
N PRO A 174 -25.30 7.05 6.12
CA PRO A 174 -25.00 6.79 7.51
C PRO A 174 -24.56 8.09 8.23
N LYS A 175 -24.85 8.19 9.54
CA LYS A 175 -24.48 9.37 10.37
C LYS A 175 -22.97 9.68 10.33
N SER A 176 -22.14 8.65 10.16
CA SER A 176 -20.70 8.77 9.98
C SER A 176 -20.34 9.57 8.72
N MET A 177 -21.06 9.37 7.62
CA MET A 177 -20.86 10.07 6.35
C MET A 177 -21.22 11.56 6.47
N VAL A 178 -22.30 11.90 7.19
CA VAL A 178 -22.67 13.30 7.46
C VAL A 178 -21.59 14.00 8.29
N SER A 179 -21.01 13.28 9.27
CA SER A 179 -19.92 13.80 10.08
C SER A 179 -18.62 13.97 9.29
N LEU A 180 -18.36 13.09 8.31
CA LEU A 180 -17.27 13.20 7.35
C LEU A 180 -17.46 14.38 6.41
N LEU A 181 -18.66 14.56 5.86
CA LEU A 181 -19.03 15.71 5.01
C LEU A 181 -18.78 17.06 5.70
N LYS A 182 -19.06 17.16 7.00
CA LYS A 182 -18.75 18.36 7.80
C LYS A 182 -17.24 18.60 8.03
N LYS A 183 -16.40 17.57 7.88
CA LYS A 183 -14.95 17.65 8.16
C LYS A 183 -14.08 17.75 6.91
N SER A 184 -14.45 17.08 5.81
CA SER A 184 -13.60 16.90 4.63
C SER A 184 -14.09 17.64 3.38
N ASP A 185 -15.11 18.49 3.51
CA ASP A 185 -15.83 19.23 2.45
C ASP A 185 -16.41 18.38 1.31
N SER A 186 -16.10 17.08 1.26
CA SER A 186 -16.63 16.13 0.30
C SER A 186 -16.63 14.70 0.86
N ALA A 187 -17.60 13.90 0.44
CA ALA A 187 -17.70 12.47 0.71
C ALA A 187 -18.33 11.73 -0.48
N PHE A 188 -18.25 10.40 -0.49
CA PHE A 188 -18.79 9.56 -1.55
C PHE A 188 -19.89 8.66 -0.98
N CYS A 189 -20.96 8.44 -1.74
CA CYS A 189 -21.97 7.45 -1.37
C CYS A 189 -21.37 6.04 -1.47
N GLU A 190 -21.52 5.25 -0.42
CA GLU A 190 -20.98 3.89 -0.37
C GLU A 190 -21.69 2.94 -1.36
N ALA A 191 -22.94 3.22 -1.72
CA ALA A 191 -23.73 2.37 -2.61
C ALA A 191 -23.44 2.63 -4.10
N CYS A 192 -23.42 3.89 -4.53
CA CYS A 192 -23.31 4.26 -5.95
C CYS A 192 -22.02 5.00 -6.33
N GLY A 193 -21.18 5.37 -5.35
CA GLY A 193 -19.94 6.10 -5.58
C GLY A 193 -20.13 7.59 -5.93
N GLN A 194 -21.36 8.11 -5.96
CA GLN A 194 -21.63 9.53 -6.24
C GLN A 194 -20.93 10.42 -5.21
N LYS A 195 -20.23 11.45 -5.69
CA LYS A 195 -19.56 12.44 -4.85
C LYS A 195 -20.54 13.54 -4.41
N PHE A 196 -20.49 13.87 -3.12
CA PHE A 196 -21.26 14.94 -2.51
C PHE A 196 -20.33 16.00 -1.90
N LYS A 197 -20.77 17.25 -1.88
CA LYS A 197 -20.17 18.38 -1.14
C LYS A 197 -21.20 19.00 -0.20
N MET A 198 -20.74 19.80 0.75
CA MET A 198 -21.59 20.54 1.68
C MET A 198 -21.66 22.02 1.30
N GLU A 199 -22.87 22.55 1.11
CA GLU A 199 -23.10 23.99 0.88
C GLU A 199 -24.34 24.39 1.67
N GLY A 200 -24.23 25.42 2.50
CA GLY A 200 -25.32 25.85 3.37
C GLY A 200 -25.78 24.80 4.42
N GLY A 201 -24.94 23.80 4.74
CA GLY A 201 -25.32 22.73 5.66
C GLY A 201 -26.12 21.58 5.02
N VAL A 202 -26.31 21.61 3.70
CA VAL A 202 -27.03 20.58 2.94
C VAL A 202 -26.05 19.87 1.98
N PRO A 203 -26.06 18.53 1.93
CA PRO A 203 -25.25 17.78 0.96
C PRO A 203 -25.85 17.88 -0.44
N TYR A 204 -25.04 18.28 -1.42
CA TYR A 204 -25.42 18.35 -2.84
C TYR A 204 -24.50 17.48 -3.71
N PRO A 205 -25.03 16.84 -4.77
CA PRO A 205 -24.23 16.07 -5.69
C PRO A 205 -23.33 16.98 -6.53
N VAL A 206 -22.10 16.55 -6.77
CA VAL A 206 -21.19 17.22 -7.71
C VAL A 206 -21.07 16.35 -8.94
N GLU A 207 -21.40 16.91 -10.10
CA GLU A 207 -21.16 16.30 -11.42
C GLU A 207 -19.67 16.22 -11.76
#